data_AF-A0A847WQQ3-F1
#
_entry.id   AF-A0A847WQQ3-F1
#
_cell.length_a   1.000
_cell.length_b   1.000
_cell.length_c   1.000
_cell.angle_alpha   90.00
_cell.angle_beta   90.00
_cell.angle_gamma   90.00
#
_symmetry.space_group_name_H-M   'P 1'
#
loop_
_entity.id
_entity.type
_entity.pdbx_description
1 polymer ?
#
loop_
_entity_poly.entity_id
_entity_poly.type
_entity_poly.pdbx_seq_one_letter_code
_entity_poly.pdbx_strand_id
1 'polypeptide(L)' 'FVSPSLNIEDQHLAIIEDKAGNELLTYAFFGTLNHDTYQIFIDADTGKEIFVELIHDVESKWG' A
#
# COMPACT_ATOMS: atom_id res chain seq x y z
N PHE A 1 4.90 -0.89 -11.57
CA PHE A 1 4.81 0.50 -12.05
C PHE A 1 3.61 1.14 -11.37
N VAL A 2 3.85 2.12 -10.49
CA VAL A 2 2.77 2.89 -9.87
C VAL A 2 2.15 3.79 -10.93
N SER A 3 0.82 3.87 -10.97
CA SER A 3 0.10 4.69 -11.96
C SER A 3 0.51 6.17 -11.83
N PRO A 4 0.88 6.87 -12.92
CA PRO A 4 1.38 8.26 -12.85
C PRO A 4 0.33 9.27 -12.37
N SER A 5 -0.93 8.86 -12.30
CA SER A 5 -2.04 9.66 -11.76
C SER A 5 -2.12 9.61 -10.23
N LEU A 6 -1.39 8.70 -9.56
CA LEU A 6 -1.37 8.61 -8.10
C LEU A 6 -0.48 9.72 -7.53
N ASN A 7 -1.07 10.58 -6.70
CA ASN A 7 -0.32 11.58 -5.95
C ASN A 7 0.28 10.92 -4.70
N ILE A 8 1.58 10.61 -4.75
CA ILE A 8 2.31 9.96 -3.67
C ILE A 8 2.63 10.99 -2.58
N GLU A 9 2.10 10.75 -1.38
CA GLU A 9 2.31 11.59 -0.20
C GLU A 9 3.47 11.06 0.66
N ASP A 10 3.60 9.74 0.77
CA ASP A 10 4.68 9.10 1.54
C ASP A 10 5.17 7.82 0.86
N GLN A 11 6.46 7.51 1.03
CA GLN A 11 7.04 6.25 0.59
C GLN A 11 8.12 5.79 1.57
N HIS A 12 8.09 4.52 1.95
CA HIS A 12 9.08 3.93 2.85
C HIS A 12 9.20 2.41 2.66
N LEU A 13 10.27 1.83 3.21
CA LEU A 13 10.41 0.37 3.30
C LEU A 13 9.58 -0.15 4.48
N ALA A 14 8.84 -1.22 4.25
CA ALA A 14 7.99 -1.89 5.23
C ALA A 14 8.19 -3.41 5.17
N ILE A 15 8.09 -4.07 6.32
CA ILE A 15 8.02 -5.53 6.40
C ILE A 15 6.54 -5.89 6.59
N ILE A 16 6.01 -6.76 5.75
CA ILE A 16 4.64 -7.29 5.85
C ILE A 16 4.67 -8.80 6.03
N GLU A 17 3.66 -9.35 6.67
CA GLU A 17 3.50 -10.80 6.81
C GLU A 17 2.52 -11.34 5.77
N ASP A 18 2.90 -12.40 5.05
CA ASP A 18 1.98 -13.10 4.15
C ASP A 18 1.02 -14.04 4.91
N LYS A 19 0.09 -14.67 4.20
CA LYS A 19 -0.88 -15.60 4.82
C LYS A 19 -0.24 -16.87 5.40
N ALA A 20 1.00 -17.17 5.05
CA ALA A 20 1.75 -18.30 5.56
C ALA A 20 2.65 -17.91 6.75
N GLY A 21 2.67 -16.64 7.16
CA GLY A 21 3.51 -16.15 8.25
C GLY A 21 4.92 -15.76 7.83
N ASN A 22 5.19 -15.61 6.52
CA ASN A 22 6.51 -15.21 6.05
C ASN A 22 6.62 -13.68 6.03
N GLU A 23 7.72 -13.18 6.57
CA GLU A 23 8.09 -11.77 6.50
C GLU A 23 8.60 -11.41 5.10
N LEU A 24 7.95 -10.45 4.46
CA LEU A 24 8.30 -9.93 3.13
C LEU A 24 8.74 -8.47 3.25
N LEU A 25 9.90 -8.16 2.67
CA LEU A 25 10.38 -6.79 2.54
C LEU A 25 9.68 -6.12 1.35
N THR A 26 9.06 -4.97 1.58
CA THR A 26 8.26 -4.26 0.58
C THR A 26 8.54 -2.77 0.58
N TYR A 27 8.32 -2.13 -0.55
CA TYR A 27 8.16 -0.69 -0.66
C TYR A 27 6.69 -0.35 -0.51
N ALA A 28 6.37 0.43 0.54
CA ALA A 28 5.05 0.96 0.77
C ALA A 28 4.94 2.35 0.15
N PHE A 29 3.91 2.57 -0.66
CA PHE A 29 3.55 3.86 -1.22
C PHE A 29 2.17 4.24 -0.70
N PHE A 30 2.09 5.42 -0.09
CA PHE A 30 0.85 6.00 0.38
C PHE A 30 0.53 7.23 -0.46
N GLY A 31 -0.68 7.30 -0.98
CA GLY A 31 -1.06 8.40 -1.86
C GLY A 31 -2.53 8.43 -2.17
N THR A 32 -2.95 9.47 -2.90
CA THR A 32 -4.36 9.66 -3.27
C THR A 32 -4.53 9.68 -4.78
N LEU A 33 -5.63 9.10 -5.26
CA LEU A 33 -6.03 9.13 -6.67
C LEU A 33 -7.54 9.34 -6.73
N ASN A 34 -8.00 10.38 -7.42
CA ASN A 34 -9.43 10.69 -7.59
C ASN A 34 -10.24 10.76 -6.27
N HIS A 35 -9.66 11.36 -5.21
CA HIS A 35 -10.19 11.49 -3.84
C HIS A 35 -10.16 10.22 -2.98
N ASP A 36 -9.80 9.09 -3.56
CA ASP A 36 -9.57 7.86 -2.82
C ASP A 36 -8.13 7.81 -2.31
N THR A 37 -7.95 7.26 -1.10
CA THR A 37 -6.62 7.03 -0.52
C THR A 37 -6.21 5.59 -0.77
N TYR A 38 -4.97 5.40 -1.21
CA TYR A 38 -4.40 4.11 -1.54
C TYR A 38 -3.14 3.87 -0.75
N GLN A 39 -3.00 2.63 -0.28
CA GLN A 39 -1.75 2.11 0.23
C GLN A 39 -1.33 0.92 -0.63
N ILE A 40 -0.18 1.05 -1.28
CA ILE A 40 0.33 0.09 -2.26
C ILE A 40 1.61 -0.53 -1.70
N PHE A 41 1.66 -1.86 -1.69
CA PHE A 41 2.85 -2.61 -1.29
C PHE A 41 3.43 -3.33 -2.49
N ILE A 42 4.70 -3.04 -2.76
CA ILE A 42 5.47 -3.65 -3.84
C ILE A 42 6.60 -4.47 -3.23
N ASP A 43 6.76 -5.71 -3.68
CA ASP A 43 7.86 -6.59 -3.29
C ASP A 43 9.21 -5.93 -3.60
N ALA A 44 10.07 -5.82 -2.60
CA ALA A 44 11.34 -5.12 -2.74
C ALA A 44 12.39 -5.93 -3.52
N ASP A 45 12.24 -7.25 -3.62
CA ASP A 45 13.16 -8.15 -4.30
C ASP A 45 12.83 -8.27 -5.80
N THR A 46 11.55 -8.44 -6.11
CA THR A 46 11.05 -8.74 -7.45
C THR A 46 10.38 -7.56 -8.15
N GLY A 47 10.02 -6.50 -7.41
CA GLY A 47 9.29 -5.35 -7.94
C GLY A 47 7.84 -5.64 -8.33
N LYS A 48 7.31 -6.82 -7.95
CA LYS A 48 5.91 -7.19 -8.18
C LYS A 48 5.01 -6.51 -7.17
N GLU A 49 3.86 -6.05 -7.62
CA GLU A 49 2.81 -5.56 -6.74
C GLU A 49 2.28 -6.74 -5.91
N ILE A 50 2.31 -6.59 -4.58
CA ILE A 50 1.82 -7.60 -3.64
C ILE A 50 0.39 -7.29 -3.25
N PHE A 51 0.10 -6.03 -2.92
CA PHE A 51 -1.19 -5.64 -2.38
C PHE A 51 -1.50 -4.16 -2.68
N VAL A 52 -2.75 -3.89 -3.03
CA VAL A 52 -3.33 -2.55 -3.11
C VAL A 52 -4.50 -2.51 -2.15
N GLU A 53 -4.39 -1.67 -1.14
CA GLU A 53 -5.50 -1.36 -0.24
C GLU A 53 -6.13 -0.03 -0.63
N LEU A 54 -7.43 -0.05 -0.91
CA LEU A 54 -8.25 1.15 -1.00
C LEU A 54 -8.70 1.51 0.42
N ILE A 55 -8.14 2.60 0.94
CA ILE A 55 -8.58 3.18 2.20
C ILE A 55 -9.76 4.09 1.86
N HIS A 56 -10.97 3.52 1.88
CA HIS A 56 -12.16 4.33 2.05
C HIS A 56 -12.12 4.89 3.47
N ASP A 57 -12.43 6.18 3.64
CA ASP A 57 -12.59 6.79 4.94
C ASP A 57 -13.62 5.99 5.76
N VAL A 58 -13.13 5.10 6.63
CA VAL A 58 -13.94 4.37 7.60
C VAL A 58 -13.96 5.21 8.87
N GLU A 59 -14.64 6.35 8.82
CA GLU A 59 -15.34 6.84 9.99
C GLU A 59 -16.47 5.85 10.32
N SER A 60 -16.16 4.77 11.05
CA SER A 60 -17.06 4.07 11.99
C SER A 60 -16.52 2.69 12.39
N LYS A 61 -15.66 2.62 13.41
CA LYS A 61 -15.64 1.48 14.36
C LYS A 61 -15.18 1.92 15.76
N TRP A 62 -15.81 2.95 16.30
CA TRP A 62 -15.95 3.18 17.75
C TRP A 62 -17.33 3.81 18.01
N GLY A 63 -18.36 2.97 17.90
CA GLY A 63 -19.72 3.23 18.39
C GLY A 63 -20.15 2.06 19.26
#